data_AF-A0A941WM74-F1
#
_entry.id   AF-A0A941WM74-F1
#
_cell.length_a   1.000
_cell.length_b   1.000
_cell.length_c   1.000
_cell.angle_alpha   90.00
_cell.angle_beta   90.00
_cell.angle_gamma   90.00
#
_symmetry.space_group_name_H-M   'P 1'
#
loop_
_entity.id
_entity.type
_entity.pdbx_description
1 polymer ?
#
loop_
_entity_poly.entity_id
_entity_poly.type
_entity_poly.pdbx_seq_one_letter_code
_entity_poly.pdbx_strand_id
1 'polypeptide(L)' 'VIGSFKNKTNAYSLKERMQNAGYNAVLGENEQGMLRVIVASFDDKADAADSRDAIKAKYAPDFQDAWLLERQY' A
#
# COMPACT_ATOMS: atom_id res chain seq x y z
N VAL A 1 -1.83 1.92 -2.00
CA VAL A 1 -2.52 0.84 -1.29
C VAL A 1 -2.50 -0.40 -2.16
N ILE A 2 -2.03 -1.53 -1.63
CA ILE A 2 -1.91 -2.81 -2.34
C ILE A 2 -2.89 -3.88 -1.86
N GLY A 3 -3.58 -3.63 -0.75
CA GLY A 3 -4.57 -4.56 -0.20
C GLY A 3 -5.31 -3.95 0.99
N SER A 4 -6.52 -4.44 1.25
CA SER A 4 -7.32 -4.08 2.43
C SER A 4 -7.74 -5.34 3.17
N PHE A 5 -7.48 -5.39 4.47
CA PHE A 5 -7.73 -6.54 5.31
C PHE A 5 -8.51 -6.11 6.55
N LYS A 6 -9.52 -6.89 6.93
CA LYS A 6 -10.20 -6.71 8.22
C LYS A 6 -9.36 -7.25 9.39
N ASN A 7 -8.56 -8.28 9.12
CA ASN A 7 -7.71 -8.92 10.13
C ASN A 7 -6.35 -8.22 10.22
N LYS A 8 -6.01 -7.73 11.43
CA LYS A 8 -4.74 -7.02 11.69
C LYS A 8 -3.54 -7.90 11.38
N THR A 9 -3.55 -9.17 11.78
CA THR A 9 -2.44 -10.09 11.57
C THR A 9 -2.09 -10.27 10.09
N ASN A 10 -3.11 -10.39 9.23
CA ASN A 10 -2.90 -10.52 7.77
C ASN A 10 -2.32 -9.23 7.18
N ALA A 11 -2.83 -8.06 7.62
CA ALA A 11 -2.33 -6.77 7.18
C ALA A 11 -0.87 -6.56 7.59
N TYR A 12 -0.52 -6.90 8.84
CA TYR A 12 0.84 -6.82 9.37
C TYR A 12 1.79 -7.77 8.65
N SER A 13 1.38 -9.02 8.41
CA SER A 13 2.20 -10.00 7.67
C SER A 13 2.53 -9.51 6.26
N LEU A 14 1.55 -8.92 5.56
CA LEU A 14 1.78 -8.36 4.23
C LEU A 14 2.68 -7.12 4.30
N LYS A 15 2.46 -6.23 5.27
CA LYS A 15 3.34 -5.08 5.52
C LYS A 15 4.79 -5.55 5.74
N GLU A 16 5.01 -6.50 6.63
CA GLU A 16 6.34 -6.98 7.01
C GLU A 16 7.06 -7.65 5.83
N ARG A 17 6.33 -8.40 5.00
CA ARG A 17 6.87 -8.95 3.74
C ARG A 17 7.36 -7.85 2.79
N MET A 18 6.60 -6.75 2.69
CA MET A 18 6.97 -5.61 1.84
C MET A 18 8.14 -4.82 2.43
N GLN A 19 8.18 -4.65 3.76
CA GLN A 19 9.33 -4.05 4.45
C GLN A 19 10.61 -4.87 4.25
N ASN A 20 10.53 -6.20 4.35
CA ASN A 20 11.64 -7.09 4.04
C ASN A 20 12.08 -7.01 2.56
N ALA A 21 11.15 -6.72 1.66
CA ALA A 21 11.47 -6.46 0.26
C ALA A 21 12.09 -5.07 0.01
N GLY A 22 12.29 -4.25 1.06
CA GLY A 22 12.88 -2.92 0.99
C GLY A 22 11.89 -1.78 0.77
N TYR A 23 10.59 -2.04 0.91
CA TYR A 23 9.54 -1.02 0.73
C TYR A 23 9.15 -0.38 2.05
N ASN A 24 8.79 0.90 2.01
CA ASN A 24 8.32 1.60 3.20
C ASN A 24 6.83 1.32 3.47
N ALA A 25 6.54 0.07 3.85
CA ALA A 25 5.16 -0.35 4.04
C ALA A 25 4.56 0.14 5.36
N VAL A 26 3.39 0.77 5.27
CA VAL A 26 2.61 1.35 6.35
C VAL A 26 1.18 0.80 6.34
N LEU A 27 0.54 0.81 7.51
CA LEU A 27 -0.84 0.40 7.70
C LEU A 27 -1.71 1.63 7.93
N GLY A 28 -2.75 1.80 7.12
CA GLY A 28 -3.80 2.80 7.34
C GLY A 28 -5.09 2.12 7.79
N GLU A 29 -5.68 2.52 8.91
CA GLU A 29 -7.01 2.07 9.32
C GLU A 29 -8.06 3.04 8.74
N ASN A 30 -9.20 2.52 8.25
CA ASN A 30 -10.36 3.36 7.89
C ASN A 30 -11.41 3.36 9.02
N GLU A 31 -12.41 4.25 8.93
CA GLU A 31 -13.52 4.33 9.90
C GLU A 31 -14.32 3.03 10.07
N GLN A 32 -14.24 2.11 9.11
CA GLN A 32 -14.88 0.79 9.18
C GLN A 32 -14.00 -0.27 9.86
N GLY A 33 -12.83 0.11 10.39
CA GLY A 33 -11.86 -0.80 11.02
C GLY A 33 -11.10 -1.71 10.04
N MET A 34 -11.10 -1.38 8.75
CA MET A 34 -10.30 -2.09 7.73
C MET A 34 -8.89 -1.51 7.67
N LEU A 35 -7.90 -2.40 7.67
CA LEU A 35 -6.50 -2.06 7.54
C LEU A 35 -6.05 -2.15 6.09
N ARG A 36 -5.62 -1.01 5.57
CA ARG A 36 -5.10 -0.80 4.23
C ARG A 36 -3.58 -0.87 4.28
N VAL A 37 -3.01 -1.81 3.55
CA VAL A 37 -1.56 -1.95 3.42
C VAL A 37 -1.08 -1.03 2.30
N ILE A 38 -0.21 -0.09 2.63
CA ILE A 38 0.36 0.90 1.73
C ILE A 38 1.85 0.62 1.69
N VAL A 39 2.45 0.35 0.53
CA VAL A 39 3.88 -0.01 0.43
C VAL A 39 4.81 1.16 0.20
N ALA A 40 4.25 2.31 -0.18
CA ALA A 40 4.99 3.53 -0.40
C ALA A 40 4.06 4.72 -0.18
N SER A 41 4.60 5.78 0.43
CA SER A 41 3.93 7.06 0.67
C SER A 41 4.85 8.16 0.15
N PHE A 42 4.27 9.09 -0.59
CA PHE A 42 4.97 10.24 -1.15
C PHE A 42 4.21 11.50 -0.77
N ASP A 43 4.92 12.61 -0.66
CA ASP A 43 4.34 13.93 -0.40
C ASP A 43 3.60 14.46 -1.64
N ASP A 44 4.15 14.17 -2.83
CA ASP A 44 3.60 14.59 -4.12
C ASP A 44 2.72 13.52 -4.78
N LYS A 45 1.59 13.95 -5.34
CA LYS A 45 0.67 13.09 -6.09
C LYS A 45 1.32 12.51 -7.35
N ALA A 46 2.20 13.26 -8.00
CA ALA A 46 2.91 12.82 -9.20
C ALA A 46 3.85 11.65 -8.88
N ASP A 47 4.74 11.82 -7.90
CA ASP A 47 5.63 10.76 -7.41
C ASP A 47 4.87 9.53 -6.90
N ALA A 48 3.74 9.76 -6.22
CA ALA A 48 2.89 8.66 -5.80
C ALA A 48 2.34 7.86 -7.00
N ALA A 49 1.91 8.53 -8.07
CA ALA A 49 1.40 7.90 -9.26
C ALA A 49 2.49 7.11 -10.02
N ASP A 50 3.65 7.72 -10.24
CA ASP A 50 4.81 7.05 -10.85
C ASP A 50 5.24 5.81 -10.06
N SER A 51 5.35 5.94 -8.73
CA SER A 51 5.71 4.81 -7.88
C SER A 51 4.64 3.71 -7.88
N ARG A 52 3.35 4.08 -7.89
CA ARG A 52 2.26 3.12 -8.02
C ARG A 52 2.35 2.36 -9.35
N ASP A 53 2.62 3.03 -10.46
CA ASP A 53 2.78 2.37 -11.76
C ASP A 53 4.05 1.50 -11.81
N ALA A 54 5.17 1.94 -11.21
CA ALA A 54 6.38 1.14 -11.07
C ALA A 54 6.16 -0.11 -10.20
N ILE A 55 5.45 0.02 -9.08
CA ILE A 55 5.06 -1.11 -8.22
C ILE A 55 4.16 -2.04 -9.00
N LYS A 56 3.12 -1.54 -9.67
CA LYS A 56 2.24 -2.35 -10.51
C LYS A 56 3.00 -3.14 -11.55
N ALA A 57 3.95 -2.52 -12.24
CA ALA A 57 4.76 -3.18 -13.25
C ALA A 57 5.68 -4.25 -12.64
N LYS A 58 6.33 -3.94 -11.52
CA LYS A 58 7.29 -4.84 -10.86
C LYS A 58 6.63 -6.04 -10.17
N TYR A 59 5.40 -5.86 -9.74
CA TYR A 59 4.63 -6.82 -8.96
C TYR A 59 3.39 -7.34 -9.70
N ALA A 60 3.32 -7.12 -11.01
CA ALA A 60 2.29 -7.70 -11.85
C ALA A 60 2.49 -9.23 -11.92
N PRO A 61 1.41 -10.03 -11.81
CA PRO A 61 0.01 -9.63 -11.70
C PRO A 61 -0.52 -9.44 -10.26
N ASP A 62 0.22 -9.88 -9.23
CA ASP A 62 -0.24 -9.95 -7.83
C ASP A 62 -0.73 -8.62 -7.25
N PHE A 63 -0.20 -7.48 -7.71
CA PHE A 63 -0.52 -6.16 -7.14
C PHE A 63 -1.08 -5.17 -8.18
N GLN A 64 -1.71 -5.68 -9.23
CA GLN A 64 -2.29 -4.87 -10.31
C GLN A 64 -3.44 -3.97 -9.83
N ASP A 65 -4.14 -4.34 -8.76
CA ASP A 65 -5.21 -3.55 -8.13
C ASP A 65 -4.70 -2.42 -7.20
N ALA A 66 -3.39 -2.16 -7.20
CA ALA A 66 -2.84 -1.09 -6.38
C ALA A 66 -3.46 0.29 -6.74
N TRP A 67 -3.85 1.05 -5.72
CA TRP A 67 -4.49 2.35 -5.88
C TRP A 67 -3.91 3.40 -4.93
N LEU A 68 -4.10 4.67 -5.27
CA LEU A 68 -3.55 5.81 -4.53
C LEU A 68 -4.50 6.25 -3.43
N LEU A 69 -4.00 6.38 -2.21
CA LEU A 69 -4.74 6.96 -1.09
C LEU A 69 -4.34 8.42 -0.95
N GLU A 70 -5.24 9.32 -1.36
CA GLU A 70 -5.09 10.75 -1.13
C GLU A 70 -5.66 11.06 0.26
N ARG A 71 -4.83 11.56 1.19
CA ARG A 71 -5.32 12.16 2.43
C ARG A 71 -5.55 13.64 2.13
N GLN A 72 -6.81 14.05 1.96
CA GLN A 72 -7.14 15.48 2.01
C GLN A 72 -6.83 15.97 3.42
N TYR A 73 -5.86 16.89 3.51
CA TYR A 73 -5.55 17.65 4.72
C TYR A 73 -6.38 18.93 4.75
#